data_AF-A0A7K3WZ42-F1
#
_entry.id   AF-A0A7K3WZ42-F1
#
_cell.length_a   1.000
_cell.length_b   1.000
_cell.length_c   1.000
_cell.angle_alpha   90.00
_cell.angle_beta   90.00
_cell.angle_gamma   90.00
#
_symmetry.space_group_name_H-M   'P 1'
#
loop_
_entity.id
_entity.type
_entity.pdbx_description
1 polymer ?
#
loop_
_entity_poly.entity_id
_entity_poly.type
_entity_poly.pdbx_seq_one_letter_code
_entity_poly.pdbx_strand_id
1 'polypeptide(L)'
;MQAWIEGTATPVADVAALDAILGRRPPKGVTLASDDGQRVLHINFYADRSDLYWETETDFLLAWGPVPPGAPADQVVGDAEYAYDNPWFALPDGAEPFEVTAAQARQAAHGFLRTGERPTNVQWVVKP
;
A
#
# COMPACT_ATOMS: atom_id res chain seq x y z
N MET A 1 -3.91 11.82 11.42
CA MET A 1 -3.76 11.43 10.01
C MET A 1 -4.97 11.92 9.21
N GLN A 2 -4.81 12.16 7.90
CA GLN A 2 -5.90 12.54 6.99
C GLN A 2 -6.10 11.49 5.89
N ALA A 3 -7.35 11.20 5.55
CA ALA A 3 -7.73 10.43 4.37
C ALA A 3 -8.37 11.35 3.33
N TRP A 4 -7.93 11.25 2.08
CA TRP A 4 -8.49 11.98 0.95
C TRP A 4 -9.23 11.04 0.02
N ILE A 5 -10.47 11.39 -0.30
CA ILE A 5 -11.35 10.67 -1.22
C ILE A 5 -11.93 11.69 -2.18
N GLU A 6 -11.67 11.54 -3.48
CA GLU A 6 -12.20 12.43 -4.53
C GLU A 6 -11.99 13.93 -4.21
N GLY A 7 -10.83 14.28 -3.64
CA GLY A 7 -10.46 15.66 -3.29
C GLY A 7 -11.00 16.16 -1.93
N THR A 8 -11.73 15.33 -1.18
CA THR A 8 -12.25 15.68 0.15
C THR A 8 -11.39 15.06 1.25
N ALA A 9 -10.87 15.91 2.15
CA ALA A 9 -10.10 15.47 3.32
C ALA A 9 -11.02 15.08 4.49
N THR A 10 -10.77 13.92 5.07
CA THR A 10 -11.49 13.37 6.23
C THR A 10 -10.49 12.97 7.33
N PRO A 11 -10.64 13.48 8.57
CA PRO A 11 -9.79 13.07 9.68
C PRO A 11 -9.93 11.59 10.01
N VAL A 12 -8.80 10.91 10.21
CA VAL A 12 -8.76 9.52 10.67
C VAL A 12 -8.10 9.48 12.04
N ALA A 13 -8.92 9.29 13.08
CA ALA A 13 -8.47 9.31 14.47
C ALA A 13 -7.98 7.94 14.95
N ASP A 14 -8.58 6.86 14.45
CA ASP A 14 -8.31 5.49 14.88
C ASP A 14 -8.64 4.46 13.80
N VAL A 15 -8.42 3.18 14.12
CA VAL A 15 -8.67 2.05 13.22
C VAL A 15 -10.15 1.94 12.86
N ALA A 16 -11.07 2.23 13.79
CA ALA A 16 -12.50 2.13 13.52
C ALA A 16 -12.96 3.18 12.50
N ALA A 17 -12.45 4.42 12.61
CA ALA A 17 -12.68 5.46 11.62
C ALA A 17 -12.12 5.08 10.24
N LEU A 18 -10.93 4.49 10.21
CA LEU A 18 -10.33 4.00 8.96
C LEU A 18 -11.14 2.84 8.36
N ASP A 19 -11.60 1.90 9.18
CA ASP A 19 -12.43 0.78 8.72
C ASP A 19 -13.80 1.24 8.21
N ALA A 20 -14.36 2.33 8.76
CA ALA A 20 -15.57 2.93 8.23
C ALA A 20 -15.37 3.50 6.81
N ILE A 21 -14.19 4.04 6.53
CA ILE A 21 -13.81 4.55 5.20
C ILE A 21 -13.54 3.40 4.22
N LEU A 22 -12.72 2.43 4.63
CA LEU A 22 -12.29 1.34 3.74
C LEU A 22 -13.38 0.28 3.56
N GLY A 23 -14.21 0.06 4.58
CA GLY A 23 -15.44 -0.73 4.57
C GLY A 23 -15.40 -2.06 3.80
N ARG A 24 -16.59 -2.56 3.49
CA ARG A 24 -16.76 -3.70 2.56
C ARG A 24 -16.71 -3.25 1.10
N ARG A 25 -17.11 -2.01 0.82
CA ARG A 25 -17.11 -1.37 -0.51
C ARG A 25 -16.35 -0.04 -0.39
N PRO A 26 -15.01 -0.07 -0.45
CA PRO A 26 -14.22 1.15 -0.38
C PRO A 26 -14.51 2.06 -1.58
N PRO A 27 -14.22 3.36 -1.47
CA PRO A 27 -14.01 4.23 -2.62
C PRO A 27 -12.96 3.63 -3.57
N LYS A 28 -13.04 3.97 -4.87
CA LYS A 28 -12.07 3.48 -5.86
C LYS A 28 -10.64 3.88 -5.51
N GLY A 29 -10.44 5.08 -4.98
CA GLY A 29 -9.15 5.60 -4.56
C GLY A 29 -9.23 6.29 -3.20
N VAL A 30 -8.27 5.99 -2.34
CA VAL A 30 -8.08 6.61 -1.03
C VAL A 30 -6.61 6.98 -0.88
N THR A 31 -6.34 8.22 -0.45
CA THR A 31 -4.97 8.66 -0.13
C THR A 31 -4.87 8.95 1.36
N LEU A 32 -3.95 8.30 2.07
CA LEU A 32 -3.66 8.56 3.47
C LEU A 32 -2.40 9.41 3.57
N ALA A 33 -2.44 10.49 4.34
CA ALA A 33 -1.29 11.36 4.57
C ALA A 33 -0.91 11.38 6.06
N SER A 34 0.39 11.23 6.35
CA SER A 34 0.94 11.33 7.70
C SER A 34 0.61 12.69 8.35
N ASP A 35 0.72 12.78 9.68
CA ASP A 35 0.40 14.02 10.41
C ASP A 35 1.30 15.21 10.03
N ASP A 36 2.55 14.93 9.64
CA ASP A 36 3.50 15.92 9.12
C ASP A 36 3.32 16.21 7.61
N GLY A 37 2.44 15.47 6.94
CA GLY A 37 2.18 15.57 5.50
C GLY A 37 3.34 15.14 4.60
N GLN A 38 4.40 14.56 5.15
CA GLN A 38 5.62 14.22 4.39
C GLN A 38 5.56 12.83 3.75
N ARG A 39 4.67 11.96 4.23
CA ARG A 39 4.53 10.58 3.75
C ARG A 39 3.09 10.35 3.34
N VAL A 40 2.93 9.70 2.20
CA VAL A 40 1.62 9.48 1.58
C VAL A 40 1.50 8.02 1.16
N LEU A 41 0.37 7.41 1.47
CA LEU A 41 -0.02 6.09 0.99
C LEU A 41 -1.27 6.22 0.12
N HIS A 42 -1.13 5.99 -1.17
CA HIS A 42 -2.24 5.89 -2.10
C HIS A 42 -2.70 4.44 -2.20
N ILE A 43 -4.01 4.23 -2.21
CA ILE A 43 -4.64 2.92 -2.28
C ILE A 43 -5.76 2.98 -3.31
N ASN A 44 -5.63 2.21 -4.39
CA ASN A 44 -6.70 1.99 -5.35
C ASN A 44 -7.32 0.61 -5.12
N PHE A 45 -8.65 0.52 -5.10
CA PHE A 45 -9.37 -0.74 -4.90
C PHE A 45 -10.08 -1.18 -6.19
N TYR A 46 -9.88 -2.44 -6.57
CA TYR A 46 -10.52 -3.10 -7.71
C TYR A 46 -11.08 -4.46 -7.27
N ALA A 47 -12.39 -4.51 -6.98
CA ALA A 47 -13.05 -5.73 -6.50
C ALA A 47 -12.30 -6.40 -5.32
N ASP A 48 -11.53 -7.46 -5.57
CA ASP A 48 -10.73 -8.23 -4.62
C ASP A 48 -9.24 -7.87 -4.58
N ARG A 49 -8.80 -6.96 -5.45
CA ARG A 49 -7.41 -6.50 -5.58
C ARG A 49 -7.24 -5.01 -5.28
N SER A 50 -6.00 -4.60 -5.12
CA SER A 50 -5.62 -3.22 -4.86
C SER A 50 -4.22 -2.90 -5.37
N ASP A 51 -4.04 -1.67 -5.85
CA ASP A 51 -2.72 -1.08 -6.08
C ASP A 51 -2.38 -0.17 -4.90
N LEU A 52 -1.13 -0.19 -4.48
CA LEU A 52 -0.63 0.75 -3.48
C LEU A 52 0.57 1.51 -4.02
N TYR A 53 0.64 2.78 -3.67
CA TYR A 53 1.77 3.66 -3.93
C TYR A 53 2.17 4.31 -2.61
N TRP A 54 3.44 4.30 -2.30
CA TRP A 54 3.98 5.02 -1.15
C TRP A 54 4.93 6.09 -1.64
N GLU A 55 4.74 7.31 -1.13
CA GLU A 55 5.44 8.49 -1.60
C GLU A 55 5.98 9.30 -0.41
N THR A 56 7.20 9.81 -0.60
CA THR A 56 7.82 10.87 0.19
C THR A 56 8.24 12.00 -0.73
N GLU A 57 8.90 13.04 -0.22
CA GLU A 57 9.51 14.08 -1.05
C GLU A 57 10.52 13.52 -2.08
N THR A 58 11.19 12.40 -1.77
CA THR A 58 12.29 11.86 -2.58
C THR A 58 12.01 10.50 -3.21
N ASP A 59 11.07 9.74 -2.66
CA ASP A 59 10.84 8.36 -3.05
C ASP A 59 9.41 8.16 -3.54
N PHE A 60 9.27 7.37 -4.60
CA PHE A 60 7.98 6.87 -5.07
C PHE A 60 8.08 5.37 -5.30
N LEU A 61 7.34 4.61 -4.50
CA LEU A 61 7.39 3.16 -4.49
C LEU A 61 6.05 2.56 -4.91
N LEU A 62 6.11 1.48 -5.66
CA LEU A 62 4.96 0.65 -6.02
C LEU A 62 4.94 -0.57 -5.12
N ALA A 63 3.78 -0.90 -4.55
CA ALA A 63 3.66 -2.19 -3.88
C ALA A 63 3.84 -3.32 -4.88
N TRP A 64 4.33 -4.45 -4.41
CA TRP A 64 4.55 -5.67 -5.17
C TRP A 64 4.02 -6.84 -4.36
N GLY A 65 3.23 -7.69 -4.98
CA GLY A 65 2.69 -8.85 -4.30
C GLY A 65 1.75 -9.69 -5.14
N PRO A 66 1.19 -10.75 -4.52
CA PRO A 66 1.19 -11.03 -3.08
C PRO A 66 2.58 -11.42 -2.51
N VAL A 67 2.85 -11.06 -1.25
CA VAL A 67 4.11 -11.39 -0.56
C VAL A 67 4.25 -12.90 -0.35
N PRO A 68 5.35 -13.53 -0.80
CA PRO A 68 5.59 -14.95 -0.60
C PRO A 68 5.68 -15.34 0.88
N PRO A 69 5.20 -16.54 1.27
CA PRO A 69 5.37 -17.05 2.63
C PRO A 69 6.85 -17.08 3.03
N GLY A 70 7.18 -16.52 4.19
CA GLY A 70 8.55 -16.49 4.71
C GLY A 70 9.46 -15.41 4.11
N ALA A 71 8.97 -14.59 3.18
CA ALA A 71 9.71 -13.41 2.74
C ALA A 71 9.97 -12.49 3.95
N PRO A 72 11.18 -11.91 4.06
CA PRO A 72 11.46 -10.92 5.10
C PRO A 72 10.49 -9.74 5.01
N ALA A 73 10.19 -9.12 6.16
CA ALA A 73 9.40 -7.90 6.17
C ALA A 73 10.18 -6.73 5.54
N ASP A 74 9.44 -5.68 5.17
CA ASP A 74 10.00 -4.37 4.82
C ASP A 74 10.93 -4.35 3.59
N GLN A 75 10.80 -5.33 2.69
CA GLN A 75 11.67 -5.42 1.51
C GLN A 75 11.37 -4.31 0.48
N VAL A 76 12.45 -3.72 -0.04
CA VAL A 76 12.47 -2.81 -1.18
C VAL A 76 13.50 -3.32 -2.18
N VAL A 77 13.17 -3.29 -3.46
CA VAL A 77 14.10 -3.57 -4.56
C VAL A 77 14.10 -2.40 -5.54
N GLY A 78 15.19 -2.28 -6.32
CA GLY A 78 15.42 -1.19 -7.27
C GLY A 78 14.22 -0.93 -8.17
N ASP A 79 14.00 -1.72 -9.21
CA ASP A 79 12.84 -1.57 -10.08
C ASP A 79 12.17 -2.92 -10.34
N ALA A 80 11.21 -2.93 -11.26
CA ALA A 80 10.49 -4.13 -11.65
C ALA A 80 11.40 -5.21 -12.25
N GLU A 81 12.45 -4.84 -13.00
CA GLU A 81 13.39 -5.80 -13.60
C GLU A 81 14.11 -6.59 -12.50
N TYR A 82 14.62 -5.88 -11.48
CA TYR A 82 15.24 -6.53 -10.32
C TYR A 82 14.27 -7.36 -9.48
N ALA A 83 12.99 -6.98 -9.44
CA ALA A 83 11.98 -7.73 -8.71
C ALA A 83 11.73 -9.11 -9.35
N TYR A 84 11.67 -9.20 -10.67
CA TYR A 84 11.48 -10.49 -11.35
C TYR A 84 12.62 -11.49 -11.11
N ASP A 85 13.85 -11.00 -10.93
CA ASP A 85 15.02 -11.83 -10.66
C ASP A 85 15.18 -12.19 -9.16
N ASN A 86 14.37 -11.62 -8.26
CA ASN A 86 14.51 -11.80 -6.82
C ASN A 86 13.51 -12.86 -6.29
N PRO A 87 13.97 -13.97 -5.67
CA PRO A 87 13.08 -15.02 -5.18
C PRO A 87 12.10 -14.56 -4.10
N TRP A 88 12.41 -13.47 -3.38
CA TRP A 88 11.49 -12.91 -2.41
C TRP A 88 10.34 -12.14 -3.04
N PHE A 89 10.48 -11.71 -4.30
CA PHE A 89 9.45 -11.01 -5.07
C PHE A 89 8.74 -11.93 -6.07
N ALA A 90 9.05 -13.24 -6.04
CA ALA A 90 8.43 -14.22 -6.91
C ALA A 90 6.90 -14.23 -6.73
N LEU A 91 6.16 -14.17 -7.82
CA LEU A 91 4.70 -14.15 -7.82
C LEU A 91 4.14 -15.56 -8.05
N PRO A 92 2.99 -15.91 -7.43
CA PRO A 92 2.23 -17.09 -7.83
C PRO A 92 1.83 -17.03 -9.31
N ASP A 93 1.68 -18.19 -9.94
CA ASP A 93 1.22 -18.27 -11.34
C ASP A 93 -0.10 -17.51 -11.55
N GLY A 94 -0.09 -16.60 -12.53
CA GLY A 94 -1.26 -15.80 -12.90
C GLY A 94 -1.57 -14.62 -11.98
N ALA A 95 -0.71 -14.33 -10.98
CA ALA A 95 -0.80 -13.08 -10.23
C ALA A 95 -0.24 -11.92 -11.07
N GLU A 96 -0.97 -10.81 -11.10
CA GLU A 96 -0.50 -9.59 -11.73
C GLU A 96 0.49 -8.88 -10.79
N PRO A 97 1.68 -8.51 -11.29
CA PRO A 97 2.59 -7.65 -10.55
C PRO A 97 1.90 -6.34 -10.17
N PHE A 98 2.30 -5.75 -9.05
CA PHE A 98 1.76 -4.51 -8.48
C PHE A 98 0.37 -4.57 -7.85
N GLU A 99 -0.36 -5.67 -8.00
CA GLU A 99 -1.65 -5.87 -7.37
C GLU A 99 -1.51 -6.73 -6.11
N VAL A 100 -1.93 -6.18 -4.97
CA VAL A 100 -2.08 -6.96 -3.73
C VAL A 100 -3.55 -7.26 -3.48
N THR A 101 -3.83 -8.19 -2.57
CA THR A 101 -5.23 -8.41 -2.17
C THR A 101 -5.80 -7.19 -1.45
N ALA A 102 -7.10 -6.95 -1.60
CA ALA A 102 -7.76 -5.86 -0.88
C ALA A 102 -7.67 -6.02 0.66
N ALA A 103 -7.44 -7.24 1.16
CA ALA A 103 -7.17 -7.50 2.58
C ALA A 103 -5.77 -7.00 2.99
N GLN A 104 -4.74 -7.28 2.19
CA GLN A 104 -3.39 -6.76 2.40
C GLN A 104 -3.36 -5.22 2.34
N ALA A 105 -4.11 -4.62 1.41
CA ALA A 105 -4.23 -3.17 1.32
C ALA A 105 -4.81 -2.54 2.59
N ARG A 106 -5.85 -3.15 3.18
CA ARG A 106 -6.41 -2.70 4.46
C ARG A 106 -5.41 -2.84 5.60
N GLN A 107 -4.70 -3.96 5.67
CA GLN A 107 -3.64 -4.14 6.68
C GLN A 107 -2.51 -3.12 6.51
N ALA A 108 -2.14 -2.79 5.28
CA ALA A 108 -1.15 -1.76 4.99
C ALA A 108 -1.62 -0.38 5.45
N ALA A 109 -2.88 -0.03 5.18
CA ALA A 109 -3.51 1.19 5.67
C ALA A 109 -3.51 1.27 7.22
N HIS A 110 -3.80 0.16 7.90
CA HIS A 110 -3.73 0.08 9.37
C HIS A 110 -2.30 0.26 9.89
N GLY A 111 -1.32 -0.34 9.21
CA GLY A 111 0.10 -0.14 9.50
C GLY A 111 0.48 1.34 9.40
N PHE A 112 0.13 1.96 8.27
CA PHE A 112 0.38 3.38 8.02
C PHE A 112 -0.30 4.29 9.03
N LEU A 113 -1.56 4.04 9.42
CA LEU A 113 -2.24 4.78 10.49
C LEU A 113 -1.45 4.76 11.81
N ARG A 114 -0.87 3.61 12.15
CA ARG A 114 -0.19 3.42 13.43
C ARG A 114 1.18 4.08 13.47
N THR A 115 1.93 3.99 12.37
CA THR A 115 3.35 4.39 12.35
C THR A 115 3.59 5.69 11.61
N GLY A 116 2.72 6.06 10.67
CA GLY A 116 2.98 7.10 9.67
C GLY A 116 4.03 6.68 8.63
N GLU A 117 4.58 5.47 8.72
CA GLU A 117 5.71 4.99 7.92
C GLU A 117 5.25 3.97 6.86
N ARG A 118 6.15 3.66 5.91
CA ARG A 118 5.89 2.67 4.85
C ARG A 118 5.39 1.34 5.41
N PRO A 119 4.26 0.81 4.90
CA PRO A 119 3.74 -0.49 5.34
C PRO A 119 4.72 -1.62 5.04
N THR A 120 4.92 -2.51 6.01
CA THR A 120 5.90 -3.61 5.93
C THR A 120 5.29 -4.97 5.57
N ASN A 121 3.95 -5.03 5.46
CA ASN A 121 3.18 -6.23 5.12
C ASN A 121 3.04 -6.48 3.61
N VAL A 122 3.61 -5.58 2.79
CA VAL A 122 3.75 -5.71 1.34
C VAL A 122 5.21 -5.45 0.97
N GLN A 123 5.63 -5.90 -0.20
CA GLN A 123 6.95 -5.58 -0.75
C GLN A 123 6.84 -4.36 -1.64
N TRP A 124 7.97 -3.71 -1.89
CA TRP A 124 7.99 -2.47 -2.64
C TRP A 124 9.07 -2.50 -3.71
N VAL A 125 8.79 -1.89 -4.85
CA VAL A 125 9.78 -1.60 -5.89
C VAL A 125 9.87 -0.09 -6.08
N VAL A 126 11.05 0.45 -6.38
CA VAL A 126 11.16 1.86 -6.78
C VAL A 126 10.56 2.01 -8.17
N LYS A 127 9.75 3.06 -8.34
CA LYS A 127 9.31 3.46 -9.67
C LYS A 127 10.43 4.28 -10.32
N PRO A 128 10.90 3.92 -11.53
CA PRO A 128 11.92 4.67 -12.24
C PRO A 128 11.44 6.08 -12.62
#